data_AF-A0AAU3CHV1-F1
#
_entry.id   AF-A0AAU3CHV1-F1
#
_cell.length_a   1.000
_cell.length_b   1.000
_cell.length_c   1.000
_cell.angle_alpha   90.00
_cell.angle_beta   90.00
_cell.angle_gamma   90.00
#
_symmetry.space_group_name_H-M   'P 1'
#
loop_
_entity.id
_entity.type
_entity.pdbx_description
1 polymer ?
#
loop_
_entity_poly.entity_id
_entity_poly.type
_entity_poly.pdbx_seq_one_letter_code
_entity_poly.pdbx_strand_id
1 'polypeptide(L)'
;MTQGHPTGTNAGAERTPAFGIPRQPTERALAEPAATAVVAAGAAGTTAVAAKKPGRDRYLDLLRTIALVRVVVYHLFGWAWLTVLFPSMGVMFALAGSLMARSLKRPPLGVIRDRVRRLLPPLWLFGATVLTLMFAGGWNPPDDPDHGGTLGVVELLNYVVPLGAPPFPWDIGSKSGLLENTWAVQAAGVLWYLRAYLWFVLASPLLLWAFRRAPWVTLFAPLALTSVVGTGLVSIPGETGNAVGDFAVYGSCWVLGFAHQEGLLARIPRYAAVSGSALVMAFGLWWASGHLGPDGWDLNDIPMAQAAWSFGFVVILLQYSPSWQELPRALARWDRLITLSNNRAVTIYLWHNLLIMVTVPIIDLAYGLPFMGSGRATAALDSSYMLWMFVLVWPLIALMILATGWIEDIAAKRSPRLWPDGRRSKARRAK
;
A
#
# COMPACT_ATOMS: atom_id res chain seq x y z
N MET A 1 -70.45 15.76 -2.02
CA MET A 1 -71.14 14.93 -3.03
C MET A 1 -71.14 15.69 -4.37
N THR A 2 -71.43 15.00 -5.48
CA THR A 2 -72.09 15.46 -6.74
C THR A 2 -72.33 16.97 -6.97
N GLN A 3 -72.25 17.55 -8.18
CA GLN A 3 -72.02 17.09 -9.58
C GLN A 3 -71.81 18.35 -10.46
N GLY A 4 -71.35 18.27 -11.72
CA GLY A 4 -71.38 19.44 -12.64
C GLY A 4 -70.41 19.49 -13.84
N HIS A 5 -70.83 18.95 -14.99
CA HIS A 5 -70.38 19.26 -16.37
C HIS A 5 -71.48 20.08 -17.09
N PRO A 6 -71.42 20.45 -18.41
CA PRO A 6 -70.39 20.32 -19.47
C PRO A 6 -69.91 21.74 -19.96
N THR A 7 -69.62 22.17 -21.20
CA THR A 7 -69.73 21.64 -22.59
C THR A 7 -68.82 22.38 -23.61
N GLY A 8 -68.14 21.63 -24.50
CA GLY A 8 -67.89 21.99 -25.93
C GLY A 8 -66.87 23.08 -26.30
N THR A 9 -66.40 23.18 -27.56
CA THR A 9 -66.57 22.28 -28.74
C THR A 9 -65.62 22.67 -29.90
N ASN A 10 -65.15 21.67 -30.69
CA ASN A 10 -64.74 21.75 -32.12
C ASN A 10 -63.48 22.57 -32.52
N ALA A 11 -62.74 22.28 -33.60
CA ALA A 11 -62.62 21.10 -34.48
C ALA A 11 -61.32 21.16 -35.37
N GLY A 12 -60.97 20.06 -36.05
CA GLY A 12 -59.84 19.92 -37.01
C GLY A 12 -58.71 19.03 -36.45
N ALA A 13 -58.46 17.78 -36.88
CA ALA A 13 -58.25 17.19 -38.22
C ALA A 13 -56.84 17.55 -38.80
N GLU A 14 -56.01 16.61 -39.29
CA GLU A 14 -56.23 15.18 -39.59
C GLU A 14 -54.90 14.37 -39.69
N ARG A 15 -54.99 13.04 -39.96
CA ARG A 15 -53.95 12.05 -40.36
C ARG A 15 -53.15 11.30 -39.27
N THR A 16 -53.72 10.20 -38.81
CA THR A 16 -53.04 8.88 -38.70
C THR A 16 -53.84 7.90 -39.59
N PRO A 17 -53.24 6.88 -40.25
CA PRO A 17 -52.68 5.67 -39.62
C PRO A 17 -51.28 5.30 -40.23
N ALA A 18 -50.61 4.15 -40.00
CA ALA A 18 -51.10 2.84 -39.59
C ALA A 18 -50.09 1.92 -38.86
N PHE A 19 -50.69 0.94 -38.17
CA PHE A 19 -50.30 -0.45 -37.90
C PHE A 19 -49.20 -1.08 -38.80
N GLY A 20 -48.40 -2.06 -38.35
CA GLY A 20 -48.36 -2.68 -37.01
C GLY A 20 -47.40 -3.89 -36.86
N ILE A 21 -47.05 -4.13 -35.59
CA ILE A 21 -46.46 -5.31 -34.89
C ILE A 21 -46.74 -6.70 -35.53
N PRO A 22 -45.91 -7.78 -35.39
CA PRO A 22 -44.71 -7.99 -34.54
C PRO A 22 -43.44 -8.58 -35.22
N ARG A 23 -42.28 -8.48 -34.54
CA ARG A 23 -41.44 -9.62 -34.06
C ARG A 23 -40.13 -9.13 -33.41
N GLN A 24 -39.70 -9.76 -32.32
CA GLN A 24 -38.33 -9.64 -31.81
C GLN A 24 -37.40 -10.62 -32.56
N PRO A 25 -36.21 -10.18 -32.99
CA PRO A 25 -35.05 -11.04 -33.18
C PRO A 25 -34.15 -10.93 -31.94
N THR A 26 -34.00 -12.01 -31.19
CA THR A 26 -32.99 -12.11 -30.13
C THR A 26 -31.63 -12.37 -30.76
N GLU A 27 -30.66 -11.46 -30.66
CA GLU A 27 -29.26 -11.88 -30.74
C GLU A 27 -28.22 -10.91 -30.13
N ARG A 28 -27.08 -11.51 -29.75
CA ARG A 28 -25.75 -10.93 -29.51
C ARG A 28 -25.63 -9.66 -28.67
N ALA A 29 -25.42 -9.89 -27.37
CA ALA A 29 -24.72 -8.93 -26.50
C ALA A 29 -23.35 -8.55 -27.09
N LEU A 30 -23.13 -7.24 -27.30
CA LEU A 30 -21.88 -6.68 -27.83
C LEU A 30 -21.26 -5.69 -26.85
N ALA A 31 -20.26 -6.18 -26.11
CA ALA A 31 -19.18 -5.47 -25.40
C ALA A 31 -19.39 -3.98 -25.04
N GLU A 32 -19.76 -3.71 -23.79
CA GLU A 32 -19.62 -2.38 -23.19
C GLU A 32 -18.16 -1.88 -23.25
N PRO A 33 -17.90 -0.58 -23.54
CA PRO A 33 -16.54 -0.04 -23.60
C PRO A 33 -15.91 0.06 -22.20
N ALA A 34 -14.92 -0.81 -21.93
CA ALA A 34 -14.32 -1.00 -20.62
C ALA A 34 -13.75 0.28 -19.96
N ALA A 35 -14.39 0.71 -18.86
CA ALA A 35 -14.09 1.93 -18.11
C ALA A 35 -12.66 1.96 -17.52
N THR A 36 -11.69 2.47 -18.27
CA THR A 36 -10.25 2.45 -17.94
C THR A 36 -9.71 3.76 -17.35
N ALA A 37 -10.46 4.38 -16.44
CA ALA A 37 -9.90 5.27 -15.42
C ALA A 37 -10.89 5.49 -14.27
N VAL A 38 -10.38 5.72 -13.05
CA VAL A 38 -10.99 6.56 -12.00
C VAL A 38 -11.27 8.02 -12.41
N VAL A 39 -11.34 8.32 -13.73
CA VAL A 39 -11.37 9.68 -14.33
C VAL A 39 -12.13 9.67 -15.67
N ALA A 40 -13.40 9.26 -15.68
CA ALA A 40 -14.31 9.52 -16.79
C ALA A 40 -15.78 9.58 -16.32
N ALA A 41 -16.36 10.78 -16.36
CA ALA A 41 -17.78 11.00 -16.62
C ALA A 41 -17.88 11.62 -18.02
N GLY A 42 -19.05 11.57 -18.68
CA GLY A 42 -19.27 12.26 -19.95
C GLY A 42 -20.48 11.84 -20.77
N ALA A 43 -21.59 12.55 -20.57
CA ALA A 43 -22.59 12.90 -21.59
C ALA A 43 -23.11 14.30 -21.16
N ALA A 44 -22.73 15.40 -21.82
CA ALA A 44 -23.17 15.87 -23.15
C ALA A 44 -24.53 16.61 -23.06
N GLY A 45 -24.61 17.93 -23.32
CA GLY A 45 -23.50 18.87 -23.51
C GLY A 45 -23.90 20.26 -24.02
N THR A 46 -22.92 21.15 -24.10
CA THR A 46 -22.89 22.36 -24.97
C THR A 46 -21.45 22.87 -25.05
N THR A 47 -21.15 23.79 -25.97
CA THR A 47 -19.77 24.13 -26.40
C THR A 47 -18.94 24.90 -25.37
N ALA A 48 -17.82 24.30 -24.93
CA ALA A 48 -16.74 24.98 -24.21
C ALA A 48 -15.38 24.26 -24.43
N VAL A 49 -14.26 24.97 -24.30
CA VAL A 49 -12.91 24.44 -24.56
C VAL A 49 -12.53 23.34 -23.57
N ALA A 50 -12.07 22.19 -24.09
CA ALA A 50 -11.89 20.96 -23.31
C ALA A 50 -10.70 21.03 -22.33
N ALA A 51 -11.00 21.15 -21.02
CA ALA A 51 -10.01 21.09 -19.96
C ALA A 51 -9.29 19.72 -19.90
N LYS A 52 -7.95 19.75 -19.88
CA LYS A 52 -7.08 18.56 -19.90
C LYS A 52 -7.22 17.78 -18.59
N LYS A 53 -7.71 16.53 -18.64
CA LYS A 53 -7.93 15.68 -17.45
C LYS A 53 -6.64 15.55 -16.60
N PRO A 54 -6.69 15.75 -15.26
CA PRO A 54 -5.51 15.68 -14.40
C PRO A 54 -5.01 14.23 -14.30
N GLY A 55 -3.80 14.01 -14.84
CA GLY A 55 -3.22 12.69 -15.06
C GLY A 55 -2.69 11.98 -13.80
N ARG A 56 -1.80 11.02 -14.05
CA ARG A 56 -1.07 10.25 -13.04
C ARG A 56 0.18 11.03 -12.65
N ASP A 57 0.37 11.26 -11.36
CA ASP A 57 1.51 12.00 -10.84
C ASP A 57 2.75 11.10 -10.69
N ARG A 58 3.79 11.41 -11.47
CA ARG A 58 5.02 10.64 -11.54
C ARG A 58 5.99 10.92 -10.39
N TYR A 59 5.83 12.03 -9.67
CA TYR A 59 6.60 12.29 -8.44
C TYR A 59 6.11 11.37 -7.31
N LEU A 60 4.80 11.24 -7.14
CA LEU A 60 4.21 10.32 -6.15
C LEU A 60 4.53 8.84 -6.48
N ASP A 61 4.55 8.48 -7.77
CA ASP A 61 5.03 7.15 -8.22
C ASP A 61 6.52 6.91 -7.89
N LEU A 62 7.37 7.93 -8.06
CA LEU A 62 8.80 7.86 -7.76
C LEU A 62 9.01 7.66 -6.25
N LEU A 63 8.38 8.48 -5.40
CA LEU A 63 8.46 8.35 -3.94
C LEU A 63 8.03 6.96 -3.47
N ARG A 64 6.95 6.41 -4.02
CA ARG A 64 6.50 5.04 -3.69
C ARG A 64 7.45 3.96 -4.21
N THR A 65 8.19 4.20 -5.29
CA THR A 65 9.23 3.28 -5.77
C THR A 65 10.45 3.32 -4.85
N ILE A 66 10.90 4.51 -4.45
CA ILE A 66 11.99 4.69 -3.48
C ILE A 66 11.61 4.03 -2.15
N ALA A 67 10.37 4.22 -1.69
CA ALA A 67 9.87 3.62 -0.45
C ALA A 67 9.96 2.09 -0.47
N LEU A 68 9.48 1.45 -1.54
CA LEU A 68 9.56 0.00 -1.71
C LEU A 68 11.01 -0.50 -1.83
N VAL A 69 11.87 0.19 -2.58
CA VAL A 69 13.29 -0.21 -2.71
C VAL A 69 14.02 -0.09 -1.37
N ARG A 70 13.82 1.01 -0.62
CA ARG A 70 14.39 1.16 0.75
C ARG A 70 13.82 0.12 1.72
N VAL A 71 12.58 -0.33 1.55
CA VAL A 71 12.00 -1.44 2.35
C VAL A 71 12.73 -2.76 2.08
N VAL A 72 13.03 -3.10 0.82
CA VAL A 72 13.81 -4.32 0.49
C VAL A 72 15.26 -4.22 1.00
N VAL A 73 15.93 -3.07 0.77
CA VAL A 73 17.30 -2.83 1.25
C VAL A 73 17.37 -2.90 2.78
N TYR A 74 16.37 -2.37 3.48
CA TYR A 74 16.32 -2.36 4.94
C TYR A 74 16.20 -3.76 5.55
N HIS A 75 15.22 -4.57 5.12
CA HIS A 75 15.06 -5.93 5.66
C HIS A 75 16.25 -6.84 5.33
N LEU A 76 17.02 -6.52 4.28
CA LEU A 76 18.23 -7.27 3.95
C LEU A 76 19.43 -6.87 4.81
N PHE A 77 19.61 -5.59 5.14
CA PHE A 77 20.83 -5.10 5.78
C PHE A 77 20.70 -4.67 7.26
N GLY A 78 19.48 -4.56 7.82
CA GLY A 78 19.26 -4.10 9.20
C GLY A 78 19.72 -2.66 9.47
N TRP A 79 19.93 -1.86 8.41
CA TRP A 79 20.58 -0.56 8.53
C TRP A 79 19.65 0.51 9.11
N ALA A 80 19.71 0.69 10.43
CA ALA A 80 18.97 1.70 11.20
C ALA A 80 18.92 3.09 10.55
N TRP A 81 20.07 3.59 10.07
CA TRP A 81 20.20 4.91 9.43
C TRP A 81 19.30 5.11 8.19
N LEU A 82 18.81 4.03 7.56
CA LEU A 82 17.85 4.12 6.47
C LEU A 82 16.47 4.62 6.92
N THR A 83 16.10 4.51 8.20
CA THR A 83 14.85 5.11 8.73
C THR A 83 14.95 6.63 8.74
N VAL A 84 16.10 7.14 9.20
CA VAL A 84 16.47 8.55 9.18
C VAL A 84 16.53 9.06 7.73
N LEU A 85 17.24 8.38 6.83
CA LEU A 85 17.35 8.82 5.43
C LEU A 85 15.99 8.94 4.73
N PHE A 86 15.12 7.94 4.90
CA PHE A 86 13.83 7.90 4.20
C PHE A 86 12.80 7.06 5.00
N PRO A 87 11.89 7.68 5.78
CA PRO A 87 10.85 6.97 6.52
C PRO A 87 9.76 6.42 5.58
N SER A 88 10.04 5.28 4.94
CA SER A 88 9.19 4.65 3.92
C SER A 88 7.73 4.51 4.35
N MET A 89 7.47 4.11 5.59
CA MET A 89 6.12 3.81 6.07
C MET A 89 5.30 5.11 6.19
N GLY A 90 5.82 6.13 6.87
CA GLY A 90 5.18 7.45 6.94
C GLY A 90 4.90 8.06 5.56
N VAL A 91 5.88 7.97 4.63
CA VAL A 91 5.68 8.40 3.24
C VAL A 91 4.58 7.58 2.54
N MET A 92 4.57 6.25 2.67
CA MET A 92 3.56 5.39 2.04
C MET A 92 2.15 5.65 2.58
N PHE A 93 1.98 5.85 3.89
CA PHE A 93 0.69 6.23 4.49
C PHE A 93 0.23 7.63 4.03
N ALA A 94 1.14 8.60 3.91
CA ALA A 94 0.80 9.94 3.40
C ALA A 94 0.37 9.94 1.92
N LEU A 95 1.08 9.21 1.06
CA LEU A 95 0.70 9.01 -0.33
C LEU A 95 -0.65 8.29 -0.45
N ALA A 96 -0.88 7.27 0.39
CA ALA A 96 -2.13 6.54 0.45
C ALA A 96 -3.31 7.42 0.89
N GLY A 97 -3.11 8.28 1.91
CA GLY A 97 -4.06 9.27 2.40
C GLY A 97 -4.42 10.31 1.33
N SER A 98 -3.44 10.89 0.63
CA SER A 98 -3.67 11.82 -0.48
C SER A 98 -4.51 11.18 -1.59
N LEU A 99 -4.20 9.93 -1.96
CA LEU A 99 -5.02 9.17 -2.92
C LEU A 99 -6.41 8.82 -2.37
N MET A 100 -6.57 8.67 -1.05
CA MET A 100 -7.85 8.35 -0.40
C MET A 100 -8.78 9.56 -0.35
N ALA A 101 -8.29 10.75 0.02
CA ALA A 101 -9.05 12.00 -0.11
C ALA A 101 -9.51 12.26 -1.57
N ARG A 102 -8.64 11.99 -2.56
CA ARG A 102 -9.04 12.04 -3.99
C ARG A 102 -10.12 11.01 -4.33
N SER A 103 -10.08 9.83 -3.70
CA SER A 103 -11.04 8.75 -3.94
C SER A 103 -12.41 9.02 -3.31
N LEU A 104 -12.45 9.62 -2.11
CA LEU A 104 -13.64 9.95 -1.32
C LEU A 104 -14.46 11.13 -1.86
N LYS A 105 -14.15 11.61 -3.07
CA LYS A 105 -15.10 12.38 -3.91
C LYS A 105 -16.19 11.48 -4.53
N ARG A 106 -16.13 10.16 -4.32
CA ARG A 106 -17.15 9.14 -4.63
C ARG A 106 -17.73 8.56 -3.32
N PRO A 107 -18.93 7.94 -3.32
CA PRO A 107 -19.55 7.37 -2.13
C PRO A 107 -18.62 6.45 -1.31
N PRO A 108 -18.46 6.67 0.02
CA PRO A 108 -17.43 6.01 0.83
C PRO A 108 -17.41 4.48 0.76
N LEU A 109 -18.59 3.83 0.86
CA LEU A 109 -18.70 2.37 0.81
C LEU A 109 -18.16 1.79 -0.51
N GLY A 110 -18.39 2.47 -1.63
CA GLY A 110 -17.85 2.08 -2.93
C GLY A 110 -16.32 2.22 -2.99
N VAL A 111 -15.77 3.26 -2.36
CA VAL A 111 -14.31 3.50 -2.27
C VAL A 111 -13.63 2.46 -1.39
N ILE A 112 -14.21 2.14 -0.23
CA ILE A 112 -13.71 1.10 0.68
C ILE A 112 -13.76 -0.25 -0.02
N ARG A 113 -14.90 -0.66 -0.59
CA ARG A 113 -15.05 -1.91 -1.34
C ARG A 113 -14.07 -2.02 -2.51
N ASP A 114 -13.80 -0.92 -3.23
CA ASP A 114 -12.79 -0.87 -4.29
C ASP A 114 -11.35 -1.05 -3.79
N ARG A 115 -11.03 -0.64 -2.54
CA ARG A 115 -9.70 -0.78 -1.94
C ARG A 115 -9.51 -2.15 -1.30
N VAL A 116 -10.49 -2.63 -0.53
CA VAL A 116 -10.49 -3.97 0.07
C VAL A 116 -10.36 -5.04 -1.03
N ARG A 117 -11.16 -4.95 -2.09
CA ARG A 117 -11.06 -5.88 -3.25
C ARG A 117 -9.71 -5.83 -3.97
N ARG A 118 -8.94 -4.74 -3.87
CA ARG A 118 -7.57 -4.63 -4.43
C ARG A 118 -6.50 -5.25 -3.54
N LEU A 119 -6.77 -5.32 -2.23
CA LEU A 119 -5.82 -5.75 -1.21
C LEU A 119 -5.94 -7.25 -0.90
N LEU A 120 -7.18 -7.74 -0.76
CA LEU A 120 -7.43 -9.10 -0.26
C LEU A 120 -6.98 -10.21 -1.22
N PRO A 121 -7.20 -10.18 -2.56
CA PRO A 121 -6.80 -11.30 -3.40
C PRO A 121 -5.28 -11.56 -3.47
N PRO A 122 -4.39 -10.53 -3.53
CA PRO A 122 -2.96 -10.74 -3.34
C PRO A 122 -2.59 -11.26 -1.94
N LEU A 123 -3.25 -10.78 -0.89
CA LEU A 123 -3.08 -11.28 0.48
C LEU A 123 -3.48 -12.75 0.58
N TRP A 124 -4.61 -13.16 0.02
CA TRP A 124 -5.11 -14.54 0.10
C TRP A 124 -4.14 -15.54 -0.55
N LEU A 125 -3.54 -15.21 -1.70
CA LEU A 125 -2.52 -16.08 -2.28
C LEU A 125 -1.27 -16.17 -1.40
N PHE A 126 -0.78 -15.03 -0.90
CA PHE A 126 0.39 -14.98 -0.04
C PHE A 126 0.16 -15.75 1.27
N GLY A 127 -0.94 -15.46 1.96
CA GLY A 127 -1.37 -16.15 3.18
C GLY A 127 -1.58 -17.64 2.95
N ALA A 128 -2.26 -18.07 1.88
CA ALA A 128 -2.40 -19.49 1.57
C ALA A 128 -1.04 -20.18 1.34
N THR A 129 -0.08 -19.50 0.69
CA THR A 129 1.27 -20.03 0.49
C THR A 129 2.03 -20.13 1.80
N VAL A 130 2.07 -19.06 2.59
CA VAL A 130 2.79 -18.99 3.88
C VAL A 130 2.19 -19.98 4.89
N LEU A 131 0.86 -20.05 5.01
CA LEU A 131 0.17 -21.05 5.84
C LEU A 131 0.47 -22.49 5.40
N THR A 132 0.49 -22.76 4.09
CA THR A 132 0.84 -24.10 3.60
C THR A 132 2.29 -24.46 3.94
N LEU A 133 3.21 -23.50 3.87
CA LEU A 133 4.61 -23.70 4.29
C LEU A 133 4.75 -23.85 5.82
N MET A 134 3.95 -23.13 6.63
CA MET A 134 3.91 -23.29 8.08
C MET A 134 3.38 -24.67 8.48
N PHE A 135 2.23 -25.11 7.94
CA PHE A 135 1.67 -26.42 8.23
C PHE A 135 2.56 -27.56 7.71
N ALA A 136 3.19 -27.40 6.53
CA ALA A 136 4.18 -28.36 6.04
C ALA A 136 5.48 -28.37 6.86
N GLY A 137 5.82 -27.25 7.51
CA GLY A 137 6.90 -27.13 8.49
C GLY A 137 6.56 -27.66 9.89
N GLY A 138 5.35 -28.18 10.11
CA GLY A 138 4.91 -28.77 11.37
C GLY A 138 4.19 -27.84 12.34
N TRP A 139 3.77 -26.63 11.91
CA TRP A 139 2.96 -25.76 12.78
C TRP A 139 1.59 -26.38 13.09
N ASN A 140 1.21 -26.40 14.37
CA ASN A 140 -0.14 -26.74 14.80
C ASN A 140 -0.71 -25.63 15.71
N PRO A 141 -1.54 -24.70 15.18
CA PRO A 141 -2.03 -23.54 15.93
C PRO A 141 -2.71 -23.82 17.29
N PRO A 142 -3.42 -24.96 17.52
CA PRO A 142 -3.97 -25.28 18.85
C PRO A 142 -2.90 -25.54 19.91
N ASP A 143 -1.71 -26.01 19.52
CA ASP A 143 -0.59 -26.35 20.41
C ASP A 143 0.45 -25.22 20.51
N ASP A 144 0.21 -24.10 19.82
CA ASP A 144 1.09 -22.93 19.78
C ASP A 144 1.16 -22.26 21.17
N PRO A 145 2.35 -22.01 21.74
CA PRO A 145 2.45 -21.47 23.10
C PRO A 145 1.99 -20.01 23.22
N ASP A 146 2.00 -19.25 22.11
CA ASP A 146 1.64 -17.83 22.09
C ASP A 146 0.18 -17.60 21.66
N HIS A 147 -0.37 -18.46 20.80
CA HIS A 147 -1.71 -18.33 20.20
C HIS A 147 -2.68 -19.50 20.52
N GLY A 148 -2.31 -20.39 21.45
CA GLY A 148 -2.89 -21.71 21.61
C GLY A 148 -4.40 -21.83 21.84
N GLY A 149 -4.91 -23.04 21.62
CA GLY A 149 -6.32 -23.39 21.79
C GLY A 149 -7.24 -22.92 20.66
N THR A 150 -8.53 -22.75 20.96
CA THR A 150 -9.56 -22.45 19.95
C THR A 150 -9.52 -21.02 19.42
N LEU A 151 -8.85 -20.08 20.11
CA LEU A 151 -8.78 -18.68 19.71
C LEU A 151 -7.76 -18.45 18.58
N GLY A 152 -6.56 -19.03 18.63
CA GLY A 152 -5.60 -18.95 17.51
C GLY A 152 -6.15 -19.49 16.19
N VAL A 153 -6.98 -20.54 16.25
CA VAL A 153 -7.70 -21.08 15.08
C VAL A 153 -8.71 -20.06 14.51
N VAL A 154 -9.31 -19.21 15.34
CA VAL A 154 -10.14 -18.08 14.90
C VAL A 154 -9.28 -16.91 14.38
N GLU A 155 -8.11 -16.67 14.97
CA GLU A 155 -7.17 -15.63 14.53
C GLU A 155 -6.57 -15.90 13.14
N LEU A 156 -6.54 -17.16 12.68
CA LEU A 156 -6.26 -17.51 11.28
C LEU A 156 -7.18 -16.76 10.28
N LEU A 157 -8.37 -16.31 10.69
CA LEU A 157 -9.24 -15.46 9.86
C LEU A 157 -8.59 -14.11 9.51
N ASN A 158 -7.57 -13.64 10.23
CA ASN A 158 -6.81 -12.44 9.87
C ASN A 158 -6.02 -12.62 8.55
N TYR A 159 -5.67 -13.85 8.14
CA TYR A 159 -5.16 -14.12 6.78
C TYR A 159 -6.23 -13.90 5.68
N VAL A 160 -7.52 -13.94 6.04
CA VAL A 160 -8.65 -13.68 5.13
C VAL A 160 -9.06 -12.21 5.15
N VAL A 161 -9.15 -11.59 6.34
CA VAL A 161 -9.42 -10.16 6.53
C VAL A 161 -8.57 -9.64 7.70
N PRO A 162 -7.48 -8.88 7.45
CA PRO A 162 -6.50 -8.53 8.49
C PRO A 162 -7.01 -7.39 9.38
N LEU A 163 -7.87 -7.71 10.34
CA LEU A 163 -8.35 -6.78 11.36
C LEU A 163 -7.42 -6.78 12.57
N GLY A 164 -6.98 -7.95 13.01
CA GLY A 164 -5.77 -8.13 13.82
C GLY A 164 -4.60 -8.63 12.96
N ALA A 165 -3.50 -8.97 13.63
CA ALA A 165 -2.37 -9.68 13.05
C ALA A 165 -2.79 -11.11 12.67
N PRO A 166 -2.38 -11.58 11.49
CA PRO A 166 -2.35 -13.00 11.19
C PRO A 166 -1.36 -13.70 12.14
N PRO A 167 -1.76 -14.73 12.90
CA PRO A 167 -0.87 -15.42 13.83
C PRO A 167 0.20 -16.21 13.08
N PHE A 168 1.37 -16.37 13.68
CA PHE A 168 2.48 -17.15 13.14
C PHE A 168 3.35 -17.68 14.30
N PRO A 169 3.97 -18.87 14.16
CA PRO A 169 4.91 -19.37 15.14
C PRO A 169 6.19 -18.52 15.12
N TRP A 170 6.77 -18.28 16.29
CA TRP A 170 8.03 -17.55 16.40
C TRP A 170 9.23 -18.38 15.90
N ASP A 171 9.27 -19.66 16.29
CA ASP A 171 10.27 -20.64 15.88
C ASP A 171 9.60 -21.79 15.10
N ILE A 172 10.00 -22.00 13.85
CA ILE A 172 9.57 -23.13 13.02
C ILE A 172 10.62 -23.49 11.96
N GLY A 173 10.82 -24.80 11.75
CA GLY A 173 11.88 -25.34 10.91
C GLY A 173 13.08 -25.78 11.76
N SER A 174 14.29 -25.66 11.22
CA SER A 174 15.51 -26.00 11.96
C SER A 174 16.72 -25.26 11.40
N LYS A 175 17.78 -25.12 12.21
CA LYS A 175 19.05 -24.46 11.80
C LYS A 175 19.81 -25.20 10.69
N SER A 176 19.33 -26.36 10.26
CA SER A 176 19.85 -27.18 9.16
C SER A 176 18.79 -27.48 8.09
N GLY A 177 17.63 -26.80 8.14
CA GLY A 177 16.55 -26.93 7.16
C GLY A 177 16.74 -26.02 5.95
N LEU A 178 15.84 -26.14 4.97
CA LEU A 178 15.78 -25.25 3.80
C LEU A 178 15.34 -23.81 4.13
N LEU A 179 14.89 -23.57 5.36
CA LEU A 179 14.46 -22.29 5.90
C LEU A 179 14.95 -22.19 7.35
N GLU A 180 15.48 -21.03 7.74
CA GLU A 180 15.92 -20.72 9.12
C GLU A 180 14.77 -20.78 10.13
N ASN A 181 15.06 -20.94 11.43
CA ASN A 181 14.02 -21.10 12.46
C ASN A 181 13.05 -19.90 12.58
N THR A 182 13.47 -18.69 12.22
CA THR A 182 12.64 -17.47 12.27
C THR A 182 11.97 -17.08 10.94
N TRP A 183 11.98 -17.96 9.92
CA TRP A 183 11.46 -17.64 8.58
C TRP A 183 9.99 -17.20 8.60
N ALA A 184 9.18 -17.74 9.51
CA ALA A 184 7.76 -17.42 9.67
C ALA A 184 7.53 -15.97 10.12
N VAL A 185 8.28 -15.51 11.14
CA VAL A 185 8.25 -14.12 11.62
C VAL A 185 8.60 -13.16 10.48
N GLN A 186 9.61 -13.51 9.69
CA GLN A 186 10.10 -12.69 8.59
C GLN A 186 9.13 -12.67 7.40
N ALA A 187 8.49 -13.80 7.07
CA ALA A 187 7.48 -13.88 6.02
C ALA A 187 6.15 -13.22 6.41
N ALA A 188 5.58 -13.55 7.57
CA ALA A 188 4.27 -13.08 8.00
C ALA A 188 4.30 -11.68 8.63
N GLY A 189 5.42 -11.27 9.24
CA GLY A 189 5.55 -9.97 9.91
C GLY A 189 5.19 -8.77 9.02
N VAL A 190 5.48 -8.83 7.71
CA VAL A 190 5.15 -7.76 6.74
C VAL A 190 3.63 -7.44 6.70
N LEU A 191 2.77 -8.34 7.17
CA LEU A 191 1.32 -8.19 7.14
C LEU A 191 0.78 -7.09 8.07
N TRP A 192 1.57 -6.60 9.03
CA TRP A 192 1.19 -5.45 9.89
C TRP A 192 0.77 -4.23 9.06
N TYR A 193 1.47 -3.94 7.95
CA TYR A 193 1.15 -2.81 7.09
C TYR A 193 -0.21 -2.99 6.40
N LEU A 194 -0.64 -4.22 6.11
CA LEU A 194 -1.94 -4.49 5.51
C LEU A 194 -3.07 -4.30 6.54
N ARG A 195 -2.86 -4.73 7.80
CA ARG A 195 -3.74 -4.44 8.95
C ARG A 195 -3.89 -2.92 9.12
N ALA A 196 -2.78 -2.20 9.29
CA ALA A 196 -2.76 -0.74 9.44
C ALA A 196 -3.44 -0.01 8.28
N TYR A 197 -3.10 -0.37 7.03
CA TYR A 197 -3.70 0.23 5.83
C TYR A 197 -5.20 -0.06 5.72
N LEU A 198 -5.67 -1.25 6.14
CA LEU A 198 -7.10 -1.57 6.19
C LEU A 198 -7.82 -0.67 7.20
N TRP A 199 -7.31 -0.55 8.43
CA TRP A 199 -7.85 0.36 9.44
C TRP A 199 -7.87 1.82 8.96
N PHE A 200 -6.80 2.32 8.34
CA PHE A 200 -6.80 3.66 7.75
C PHE A 200 -7.83 3.82 6.62
N VAL A 201 -8.04 2.81 5.77
CA VAL A 201 -9.07 2.85 4.72
C VAL A 201 -10.49 2.87 5.31
N LEU A 202 -10.74 2.14 6.39
CA LEU A 202 -12.01 2.10 7.11
C LEU A 202 -12.29 3.41 7.87
N ALA A 203 -11.30 3.95 8.59
CA ALA A 203 -11.42 5.20 9.34
C ALA A 203 -11.46 6.46 8.45
N SER A 204 -10.91 6.40 7.23
CA SER A 204 -10.76 7.56 6.33
C SER A 204 -12.00 8.42 6.09
N PRO A 205 -13.24 7.91 5.97
CA PRO A 205 -14.42 8.76 5.81
C PRO A 205 -14.67 9.65 7.04
N LEU A 206 -14.48 9.10 8.25
CA LEU A 206 -14.60 9.82 9.51
C LEU A 206 -13.43 10.80 9.69
N LEU A 207 -12.20 10.37 9.40
CA LEU A 207 -11.02 11.23 9.48
C LEU A 207 -11.08 12.40 8.49
N LEU A 208 -11.58 12.19 7.26
CA LEU A 208 -11.72 13.27 6.28
C LEU A 208 -12.85 14.24 6.65
N TRP A 209 -13.94 13.74 7.26
CA TRP A 209 -14.99 14.57 7.86
C TRP A 209 -14.46 15.41 9.04
N ALA A 210 -13.67 14.81 9.92
CA ALA A 210 -13.05 15.49 11.05
C ALA A 210 -12.04 16.55 10.57
N PHE A 211 -11.17 16.19 9.64
CA PHE A 211 -10.18 17.10 9.04
C PHE A 211 -10.83 18.29 8.35
N ARG A 212 -11.99 18.11 7.70
CA ARG A 212 -12.75 19.22 7.10
C ARG A 212 -13.44 20.14 8.11
N ARG A 213 -13.57 19.74 9.38
CA ARG A 213 -14.15 20.54 10.47
C ARG A 213 -13.10 21.17 11.37
N ALA A 214 -12.07 20.41 11.73
CA ALA A 214 -11.00 20.82 12.64
C ALA A 214 -9.64 20.29 12.12
N PRO A 215 -9.11 20.85 11.02
CA PRO A 215 -7.97 20.28 10.29
C PRO A 215 -6.73 20.10 11.17
N TRP A 216 -6.38 21.12 11.97
CA TRP A 216 -5.22 21.09 12.87
C TRP A 216 -5.39 20.06 13.99
N VAL A 217 -6.58 19.96 14.59
CA VAL A 217 -6.88 18.97 15.63
C VAL A 217 -6.76 17.55 15.07
N THR A 218 -7.35 17.28 13.91
CA THR A 218 -7.24 15.96 13.25
C THR A 218 -5.81 15.65 12.78
N LEU A 219 -5.01 16.67 12.45
CA LEU A 219 -3.62 16.50 12.04
C LEU A 219 -2.68 16.17 13.21
N PHE A 220 -2.86 16.82 14.36
CA PHE A 220 -1.98 16.65 15.53
C PHE A 220 -2.45 15.58 16.52
N ALA A 221 -3.73 15.18 16.51
CA ALA A 221 -4.25 14.17 17.43
C ALA A 221 -3.50 12.82 17.42
N PRO A 222 -3.06 12.26 16.26
CA PRO A 222 -2.28 11.02 16.26
C PRO A 222 -0.86 11.18 16.85
N LEU A 223 -0.20 12.33 16.67
CA LEU A 223 1.05 12.64 17.39
C LEU A 223 0.81 12.70 18.90
N ALA A 224 -0.26 13.37 19.35
CA ALA A 224 -0.62 13.41 20.77
C ALA A 224 -0.97 12.01 21.33
N LEU A 225 -1.64 11.16 20.55
CA LEU A 225 -1.89 9.76 20.90
C LEU A 225 -0.58 8.95 20.97
N THR A 226 0.38 9.23 20.09
CA THR A 226 1.72 8.61 20.14
C THR A 226 2.46 9.00 21.42
N SER A 227 2.32 10.26 21.89
CA SER A 227 2.87 10.72 23.17
C SER A 227 2.28 10.00 24.40
N VAL A 228 1.14 9.31 24.27
CA VAL A 228 0.45 8.61 25.37
C VAL A 228 0.64 7.09 25.28
N VAL A 229 0.48 6.50 24.10
CA VAL A 229 0.59 5.04 23.91
C VAL A 229 2.03 4.62 23.58
N GLY A 230 2.71 5.38 22.72
CA GLY A 230 4.09 5.09 22.26
C GLY A 230 5.20 5.47 23.24
N THR A 231 4.83 5.91 24.45
CA THR A 231 5.73 6.27 25.56
C THR A 231 5.56 5.37 26.78
N GLY A 232 4.62 4.41 26.73
CA GLY A 232 4.27 3.55 27.86
C GLY A 232 3.35 4.18 28.91
N LEU A 233 2.91 5.44 28.76
CA LEU A 233 1.93 6.04 29.68
C LEU A 233 0.60 5.28 29.71
N VAL A 234 0.19 4.70 28.58
CA VAL A 234 -0.95 3.75 28.48
C VAL A 234 -0.57 2.58 27.59
N SER A 235 -0.26 1.43 28.20
CA SER A 235 -0.11 0.15 27.50
C SER A 235 -1.48 -0.47 27.20
N ILE A 236 -1.79 -0.70 25.93
CA ILE A 236 -2.94 -1.52 25.51
C ILE A 236 -2.40 -2.89 25.12
N PRO A 237 -2.85 -4.00 25.73
CA PRO A 237 -2.31 -5.33 25.45
C PRO A 237 -2.82 -5.90 24.11
N GLY A 238 -2.01 -6.78 23.52
CA GLY A 238 -2.37 -7.58 22.35
C GLY A 238 -2.71 -6.76 21.10
N GLU A 239 -3.49 -7.37 20.20
CA GLU A 239 -3.67 -6.86 18.85
C GLU A 239 -4.40 -5.51 18.73
N THR A 240 -5.30 -5.21 19.68
CA THR A 240 -5.89 -3.87 19.78
C THR A 240 -4.82 -2.81 20.04
N GLY A 241 -3.81 -3.12 20.87
CA GLY A 241 -2.68 -2.23 21.13
C GLY A 241 -1.82 -2.02 19.89
N ASN A 242 -1.48 -3.10 19.18
CA ASN A 242 -0.68 -3.03 17.96
C ASN A 242 -1.38 -2.19 16.87
N ALA A 243 -2.70 -2.37 16.68
CA ALA A 243 -3.48 -1.57 15.73
C ALA A 243 -3.62 -0.08 16.15
N VAL A 244 -3.71 0.21 17.45
CA VAL A 244 -3.71 1.59 17.97
C VAL A 244 -2.33 2.25 17.85
N GLY A 245 -1.24 1.51 18.05
CA GLY A 245 0.13 1.96 17.84
C GLY A 245 0.40 2.35 16.38
N ASP A 246 0.08 1.46 15.43
CA ASP A 246 0.10 1.74 13.98
C ASP A 246 -0.67 3.04 13.66
N PHE A 247 -1.86 3.18 14.22
CA PHE A 247 -2.73 4.32 13.98
C PHE A 247 -2.15 5.63 14.54
N ALA A 248 -1.57 5.59 15.75
CA ALA A 248 -0.96 6.74 16.39
C ALA A 248 0.24 7.24 15.58
N VAL A 249 1.22 6.36 15.34
CA VAL A 249 2.51 6.70 14.72
C VAL A 249 2.32 7.24 13.29
N TYR A 250 1.47 6.59 12.50
CA TYR A 250 1.32 6.92 11.08
C TYR A 250 0.08 7.77 10.74
N GLY A 251 -0.83 7.98 11.69
CA GLY A 251 -2.09 8.67 11.44
C GLY A 251 -1.93 10.13 11.01
N SER A 252 -1.00 10.86 11.62
CA SER A 252 -0.69 12.22 11.21
C SER A 252 -0.09 12.28 9.81
N CYS A 253 0.67 11.26 9.39
CA CYS A 253 1.14 11.15 8.01
C CYS A 253 -0.02 10.91 7.03
N TRP A 254 -0.98 10.04 7.36
CA TRP A 254 -2.19 9.84 6.54
C TRP A 254 -3.00 11.13 6.39
N VAL A 255 -3.15 11.91 7.48
CA VAL A 255 -3.86 13.20 7.48
C VAL A 255 -3.05 14.31 6.77
N LEU A 256 -1.71 14.28 6.77
CA LEU A 256 -0.90 15.12 5.87
C LEU A 256 -1.21 14.84 4.39
N GLY A 257 -1.50 13.58 4.05
CA GLY A 257 -2.03 13.21 2.74
C GLY A 257 -3.34 13.93 2.41
N PHE A 258 -4.27 14.03 3.36
CA PHE A 258 -5.51 14.82 3.20
C PHE A 258 -5.20 16.32 3.07
N ALA A 259 -4.28 16.85 3.88
CA ALA A 259 -3.87 18.26 3.85
C ALA A 259 -3.20 18.67 2.53
N HIS A 260 -2.44 17.77 1.90
CA HIS A 260 -1.95 17.95 0.53
C HIS A 260 -3.11 17.96 -0.49
N GLN A 261 -4.01 16.97 -0.42
CA GLN A 261 -5.06 16.80 -1.43
C GLN A 261 -6.20 17.84 -1.36
N GLU A 262 -6.51 18.38 -0.17
CA GLU A 262 -7.47 19.49 0.00
C GLU A 262 -6.79 20.87 -0.12
N GLY A 263 -5.48 20.91 -0.42
CA GLY A 263 -4.72 22.15 -0.64
C GLY A 263 -4.52 23.00 0.61
N LEU A 264 -4.51 22.40 1.81
CA LEU A 264 -4.17 23.09 3.06
C LEU A 264 -2.67 23.41 3.10
N LEU A 265 -1.80 22.43 2.80
CA LEU A 265 -0.34 22.63 2.84
C LEU A 265 0.10 23.77 1.91
N ALA A 266 -0.50 23.87 0.72
CA ALA A 266 -0.21 24.91 -0.26
C ALA A 266 -0.58 26.36 0.19
N ARG A 267 -1.30 26.52 1.31
CA ARG A 267 -1.58 27.82 1.93
C ARG A 267 -0.54 28.23 2.97
N ILE A 268 0.29 27.29 3.43
CA ILE A 268 1.32 27.52 4.44
C ILE A 268 2.58 28.02 3.71
N PRO A 269 3.19 29.15 4.11
CA PRO A 269 4.44 29.61 3.52
C PRO A 269 5.54 28.54 3.64
N ARG A 270 6.24 28.25 2.54
CA ARG A 270 7.24 27.17 2.48
C ARG A 270 8.30 27.26 3.58
N TYR A 271 8.78 28.46 3.90
CA TYR A 271 9.77 28.66 4.97
C TYR A 271 9.21 28.22 6.33
N ALA A 272 7.96 28.58 6.66
CA ALA A 272 7.32 28.22 7.92
C ALA A 272 7.08 26.71 8.01
N ALA A 273 6.63 26.09 6.91
CA ALA A 273 6.43 24.64 6.86
C ALA A 273 7.76 23.87 7.00
N VAL A 274 8.81 24.25 6.27
CA VAL A 274 10.12 23.58 6.32
C VAL A 274 10.81 23.81 7.67
N SER A 275 10.76 25.01 8.24
CA SER A 275 11.32 25.27 9.58
C SER A 275 10.57 24.51 10.68
N GLY A 276 9.22 24.48 10.62
CA GLY A 276 8.41 23.68 11.54
C GLY A 276 8.72 22.18 11.43
N SER A 277 8.84 21.65 10.20
CA SER A 277 9.30 20.28 9.96
C SER A 277 10.66 20.00 10.55
N ALA A 278 11.64 20.88 10.34
CA ALA A 278 13.00 20.71 10.84
C ALA A 278 13.04 20.65 12.38
N LEU A 279 12.24 21.48 13.06
CA LEU A 279 12.11 21.45 14.52
C LEU A 279 11.45 20.14 15.02
N VAL A 280 10.40 19.65 14.37
CA VAL A 280 9.74 18.38 14.74
C VAL A 280 10.64 17.17 14.44
N MET A 281 11.41 17.21 13.35
CA MET A 281 12.42 16.20 13.03
C MET A 281 13.59 16.20 14.02
N ALA A 282 14.09 17.38 14.41
CA ALA A 282 15.12 17.52 15.44
C ALA A 282 14.63 17.03 16.81
N PHE A 283 13.38 17.32 17.17
CA PHE A 283 12.74 16.72 18.36
C PHE A 283 12.70 15.18 18.27
N GLY A 284 12.38 14.61 17.11
CA GLY A 284 12.36 13.16 16.91
C GLY A 284 13.73 12.50 17.16
N LEU A 285 14.82 13.07 16.63
CA LEU A 285 16.17 12.56 16.88
C LEU A 285 16.64 12.79 18.32
N TRP A 286 16.30 13.94 18.91
CA TRP A 286 16.56 14.21 20.32
C TRP A 286 15.84 13.21 21.23
N TRP A 287 14.56 12.91 20.95
CA TRP A 287 13.80 11.90 21.68
C TRP A 287 14.45 10.52 21.57
N ALA A 288 14.81 10.09 20.36
CA ALA A 288 15.50 8.82 20.13
C ALA A 288 16.82 8.71 20.90
N SER A 289 17.59 9.79 21.02
CA SER A 289 18.86 9.80 21.76
C SER A 289 18.75 9.43 23.25
N GLY A 290 17.56 9.56 23.85
CA GLY A 290 17.25 9.13 25.22
C GLY A 290 16.37 7.89 25.33
N HIS A 291 15.90 7.34 24.20
CA HIS A 291 14.92 6.24 24.14
C HIS A 291 15.27 5.27 23.00
N LEU A 292 16.52 4.81 22.95
CA LEU A 292 17.00 3.85 21.96
C LEU A 292 16.26 2.52 22.08
N GLY A 293 15.91 1.92 20.94
CA GLY A 293 15.22 0.62 20.86
C GLY A 293 16.18 -0.57 21.00
N PRO A 294 15.67 -1.81 20.88
CA PRO A 294 16.49 -3.02 20.72
C PRO A 294 17.54 -2.90 19.60
N ASP A 295 17.16 -2.40 18.42
CA ASP A 295 18.08 -2.13 17.30
C ASP A 295 18.73 -0.72 17.40
N GLY A 296 18.73 -0.14 18.61
CA GLY A 296 19.43 1.08 18.97
C GLY A 296 18.82 2.33 18.34
N TRP A 297 19.41 2.79 17.24
CA TRP A 297 19.02 4.02 16.53
C TRP A 297 17.97 3.77 15.43
N ASP A 298 17.43 2.56 15.30
CA ASP A 298 16.34 2.33 14.36
C ASP A 298 15.07 3.02 14.85
N LEU A 299 14.53 3.95 14.05
CA LEU A 299 13.36 4.71 14.47
C LEU A 299 12.08 3.86 14.51
N ASN A 300 12.00 2.72 13.82
CA ASN A 300 10.80 1.87 13.84
C ASN A 300 10.49 1.35 15.26
N ASP A 301 11.52 1.10 16.07
CA ASP A 301 11.43 0.68 17.47
C ASP A 301 11.02 1.80 18.43
N ILE A 302 11.00 3.07 17.96
CA ILE A 302 10.87 4.26 18.80
C ILE A 302 9.64 5.07 18.33
N PRO A 303 8.40 4.69 18.73
CA PRO A 303 7.15 5.21 18.16
C PRO A 303 7.07 6.73 18.06
N MET A 304 7.45 7.45 19.12
CA MET A 304 7.40 8.91 19.16
C MET A 304 8.43 9.56 18.22
N ALA A 305 9.62 8.98 18.09
CA ALA A 305 10.64 9.47 17.17
C ALA A 305 10.26 9.17 15.71
N GLN A 306 9.75 7.97 15.40
CA GLN A 306 9.21 7.61 14.10
C GLN A 306 8.11 8.58 13.66
N ALA A 307 7.14 8.85 14.54
CA ALA A 307 5.98 9.68 14.25
C ALA A 307 6.40 11.13 13.96
N ALA A 308 7.26 11.71 14.82
CA ALA A 308 7.79 13.06 14.64
C ALA A 308 8.67 13.19 13.38
N TRP A 309 9.62 12.28 13.18
CA TRP A 309 10.50 12.27 12.02
C TRP A 309 9.71 12.11 10.72
N SER A 310 8.83 11.11 10.65
CA SER A 310 7.94 10.87 9.51
C SER A 310 7.07 12.08 9.21
N PHE A 311 6.46 12.71 10.22
CA PHE A 311 5.61 13.89 10.05
C PHE A 311 6.36 15.05 9.39
N GLY A 312 7.51 15.45 9.94
CA GLY A 312 8.28 16.57 9.40
C GLY A 312 8.81 16.30 8.00
N PHE A 313 9.33 15.08 7.76
CA PHE A 313 9.84 14.65 6.46
C PHE A 313 8.74 14.62 5.39
N VAL A 314 7.54 14.12 5.74
CA VAL A 314 6.37 14.10 4.85
C VAL A 314 5.87 15.51 4.53
N VAL A 315 5.82 16.43 5.51
CA VAL A 315 5.48 17.85 5.24
C VAL A 315 6.44 18.43 4.21
N ILE A 316 7.75 18.20 4.33
CA ILE A 316 8.76 18.69 3.37
C ILE A 316 8.48 18.10 1.97
N LEU A 317 8.36 16.77 1.85
CA LEU A 317 8.09 16.12 0.55
C LEU A 317 6.80 16.61 -0.12
N LEU A 318 5.75 16.87 0.66
CA LEU A 318 4.45 17.33 0.17
C LEU A 318 4.38 18.85 -0.09
N GLN A 319 5.30 19.65 0.48
CA GLN A 319 5.44 21.09 0.19
C GLN A 319 6.21 21.37 -1.11
N TYR A 320 7.20 20.54 -1.43
CA TYR A 320 7.93 20.64 -2.70
C TYR A 320 7.18 19.97 -3.86
N SER A 321 6.44 18.88 -3.59
CA SER A 321 5.52 18.11 -4.46
C SER A 321 5.29 18.67 -5.88
N PRO A 322 6.21 18.42 -6.83
CA PRO A 322 6.06 18.89 -8.20
C PRO A 322 5.13 17.97 -9.00
N SER A 323 4.12 18.55 -9.65
CA SER A 323 3.01 17.82 -10.31
C SER A 323 3.37 17.18 -11.66
N TRP A 324 4.39 16.33 -11.65
CA TRP A 324 4.99 15.69 -12.83
C TRP A 324 4.01 14.78 -13.57
N GLN A 325 3.62 15.18 -14.79
CA GLN A 325 2.91 14.30 -15.73
C GLN A 325 3.85 13.29 -16.41
N GLU A 326 5.12 13.66 -16.57
CA GLU A 326 6.21 12.83 -17.09
C GLU A 326 7.45 13.03 -16.20
N LEU A 327 8.35 12.05 -16.13
CA LEU A 327 9.57 12.15 -15.33
C LEU A 327 10.59 13.11 -15.98
N PRO A 328 11.37 13.87 -15.19
CA PRO A 328 12.50 14.66 -15.70
C PRO A 328 13.46 13.81 -16.54
N ARG A 329 14.12 14.41 -17.55
CA ARG A 329 14.95 13.69 -18.55
C ARG A 329 15.95 12.70 -17.93
N ALA A 330 16.64 13.08 -16.84
CA ALA A 330 17.59 12.22 -16.13
C ALA A 330 16.95 10.97 -15.48
N LEU A 331 15.67 11.07 -15.10
CA LEU A 331 14.89 9.99 -14.49
C LEU A 331 14.02 9.20 -15.49
N ALA A 332 13.84 9.71 -16.71
CA ALA A 332 13.00 9.08 -17.73
C ALA A 332 13.43 7.65 -18.11
N ARG A 333 14.71 7.29 -17.94
CA ARG A 333 15.18 5.89 -18.09
C ARG A 333 14.53 4.92 -17.10
N TRP A 334 14.16 5.39 -15.90
CA TRP A 334 13.51 4.61 -14.85
C TRP A 334 11.98 4.54 -15.01
N ASP A 335 11.38 5.25 -15.98
CA ASP A 335 9.92 5.33 -16.22
C ASP A 335 9.24 3.95 -16.27
N ARG A 336 9.90 2.95 -16.88
CA ARG A 336 9.41 1.57 -16.98
C ARG A 336 9.40 0.86 -15.63
N LEU A 337 10.49 0.97 -14.87
CA LEU A 337 10.66 0.30 -13.57
C LEU A 337 9.76 0.96 -12.51
N ILE A 338 9.65 2.29 -12.48
CA ILE A 338 8.72 3.06 -11.64
C ILE A 338 7.25 2.75 -11.99
N THR A 339 6.95 2.45 -13.26
CA THR A 339 5.61 2.01 -13.68
C THR A 339 5.32 0.58 -13.24
N LEU A 340 6.30 -0.32 -13.40
CA LEU A 340 6.20 -1.72 -12.98
C LEU A 340 6.00 -1.84 -11.47
N SER A 341 6.88 -1.22 -10.67
CA SER A 341 6.86 -1.24 -9.21
C SER A 341 5.49 -0.81 -8.67
N ASN A 342 4.96 0.31 -9.15
CA ASN A 342 3.67 0.83 -8.69
C ASN A 342 2.47 0.01 -9.17
N ASN A 343 2.60 -0.71 -10.29
CA ASN A 343 1.57 -1.63 -10.80
C ASN A 343 1.65 -3.03 -10.16
N ARG A 344 2.71 -3.33 -9.41
CA ARG A 344 2.99 -4.64 -8.77
C ARG A 344 3.42 -4.48 -7.31
N ALA A 345 2.94 -3.41 -6.68
CA ALA A 345 3.43 -2.94 -5.39
C ALA A 345 3.00 -3.84 -4.23
N VAL A 346 1.88 -4.56 -4.37
CA VAL A 346 1.40 -5.49 -3.34
C VAL A 346 2.15 -6.81 -3.47
N THR A 347 2.41 -7.30 -4.70
CA THR A 347 3.28 -8.47 -4.93
C THR A 347 4.72 -8.21 -4.46
N ILE A 348 5.31 -7.05 -4.77
CA ILE A 348 6.65 -6.71 -4.27
C ILE A 348 6.64 -6.63 -2.74
N TYR A 349 5.67 -5.93 -2.15
CA TYR A 349 5.62 -5.73 -0.70
C TYR A 349 5.38 -7.03 0.09
N LEU A 350 4.44 -7.88 -0.33
CA LEU A 350 4.16 -9.13 0.39
C LEU A 350 5.32 -10.12 0.32
N TRP A 351 5.89 -10.32 -0.87
CA TRP A 351 6.82 -11.42 -1.07
C TRP A 351 8.28 -11.08 -0.76
N HIS A 352 8.68 -9.81 -0.67
CA HIS A 352 10.11 -9.46 -0.60
C HIS A 352 10.88 -10.16 0.53
N ASN A 353 10.37 -10.19 1.77
CA ASN A 353 11.14 -10.72 2.90
C ASN A 353 11.26 -12.25 2.86
N LEU A 354 10.18 -12.95 2.47
CA LEU A 354 10.25 -14.39 2.15
C LEU A 354 11.22 -14.67 0.99
N LEU A 355 11.30 -13.79 -0.02
CA LEU A 355 12.25 -13.94 -1.12
C LEU A 355 13.70 -13.58 -0.75
N ILE A 356 13.92 -12.73 0.27
CA ILE A 356 15.25 -12.55 0.90
C ILE A 356 15.66 -13.89 1.54
N MET A 357 14.79 -14.52 2.32
CA MET A 357 15.09 -15.82 2.93
C MET A 357 15.31 -16.93 1.89
N VAL A 358 14.57 -16.95 0.78
CA VAL A 358 14.82 -17.90 -0.33
C VAL A 358 16.19 -17.70 -0.99
N THR A 359 16.87 -16.55 -0.83
CA THR A 359 18.26 -16.43 -1.32
C THR A 359 19.25 -17.27 -0.52
N VAL A 360 18.99 -17.56 0.77
CA VAL A 360 19.88 -18.36 1.65
C VAL A 360 20.16 -19.74 1.06
N PRO A 361 19.17 -20.66 0.90
CA PRO A 361 19.41 -21.98 0.35
C PRO A 361 19.85 -21.96 -1.13
N ILE A 362 19.64 -20.86 -1.87
CA ILE A 362 20.15 -20.70 -3.24
C ILE A 362 21.66 -20.39 -3.24
N ILE A 363 22.13 -19.57 -2.30
CA ILE A 363 23.55 -19.28 -2.12
C ILE A 363 24.26 -20.50 -1.52
N ASP A 364 23.64 -21.21 -0.59
CA ASP A 364 24.27 -22.34 0.10
C ASP A 364 24.63 -23.51 -0.83
N LEU A 365 23.88 -23.69 -1.93
CA LEU A 365 24.23 -24.61 -3.02
C LEU A 365 25.63 -24.34 -3.62
N ALA A 366 26.14 -23.10 -3.52
CA ALA A 366 27.45 -22.74 -4.03
C ALA A 366 28.58 -23.39 -3.20
N TYR A 367 28.44 -23.58 -1.88
CA TYR A 367 29.46 -24.26 -1.07
C TYR A 367 29.67 -25.73 -1.49
N GLY A 368 28.68 -26.35 -2.13
CA GLY A 368 28.79 -27.70 -2.70
C GLY A 368 29.59 -27.77 -4.01
N LEU A 369 30.06 -26.65 -4.57
CA LEU A 369 30.80 -26.62 -5.83
C LEU A 369 32.26 -27.05 -5.64
N PRO A 370 32.87 -27.84 -6.54
CA PRO A 370 34.21 -28.42 -6.34
C PRO A 370 35.35 -27.43 -6.04
N PHE A 371 35.24 -26.16 -6.44
CA PHE A 371 36.26 -25.13 -6.16
C PHE A 371 36.13 -24.49 -4.77
N MET A 372 34.98 -24.65 -4.08
CA MET A 372 34.77 -24.16 -2.71
C MET A 372 35.49 -25.00 -1.64
N GLY A 373 36.09 -26.13 -2.01
CA GLY A 373 37.04 -26.86 -1.17
C GLY A 373 38.34 -26.08 -0.87
N SER A 374 38.52 -24.90 -1.46
CA SER A 374 39.59 -23.97 -1.10
C SER A 374 39.08 -22.87 -0.16
N GLY A 375 39.66 -22.76 1.05
CA GLY A 375 39.20 -21.81 2.07
C GLY A 375 39.21 -20.33 1.67
N ARG A 376 39.95 -19.96 0.60
CA ARG A 376 39.88 -18.63 -0.01
C ARG A 376 38.58 -18.39 -0.77
N ALA A 377 38.03 -19.42 -1.41
CA ALA A 377 36.76 -19.33 -2.12
C ALA A 377 35.58 -19.31 -1.13
N THR A 378 35.64 -20.11 -0.06
CA THR A 378 34.72 -20.04 1.08
C THR A 378 34.69 -18.64 1.69
N ALA A 379 35.84 -18.13 2.16
CA ALA A 379 35.93 -16.79 2.76
C ALA A 379 35.52 -15.66 1.81
N ALA A 380 35.70 -15.81 0.50
CA ALA A 380 35.21 -14.86 -0.49
C ALA A 380 33.67 -14.90 -0.64
N LEU A 381 33.04 -16.07 -0.49
CA LEU A 381 31.58 -16.16 -0.42
C LEU A 381 31.04 -15.63 0.91
N ASP A 382 31.61 -16.05 2.04
CA ASP A 382 31.22 -15.61 3.39
C ASP A 382 31.21 -14.06 3.48
N SER A 383 32.30 -13.43 3.04
CA SER A 383 32.46 -11.96 3.06
C SER A 383 31.63 -11.21 2.00
N SER A 384 31.03 -11.91 1.03
CA SER A 384 30.14 -11.34 0.02
C SER A 384 28.69 -11.83 0.11
N TYR A 385 28.33 -12.62 1.12
CA TYR A 385 27.04 -13.30 1.23
C TYR A 385 25.85 -12.35 1.11
N MET A 386 25.84 -11.27 1.89
CA MET A 386 24.81 -10.22 1.86
C MET A 386 24.72 -9.51 0.50
N LEU A 387 25.83 -9.39 -0.23
CA LEU A 387 25.84 -8.84 -1.59
C LEU A 387 25.17 -9.82 -2.57
N TRP A 388 25.39 -11.13 -2.44
CA TRP A 388 24.70 -12.13 -3.24
C TRP A 388 23.20 -12.19 -2.93
N MET A 389 22.80 -12.12 -1.66
CA MET A 389 21.38 -11.96 -1.28
C MET A 389 20.77 -10.73 -1.97
N PHE A 390 21.46 -9.59 -1.90
CA PHE A 390 21.00 -8.34 -2.53
C PHE A 390 20.94 -8.41 -4.06
N VAL A 391 21.83 -9.16 -4.71
CA VAL A 391 21.79 -9.37 -6.17
C VAL A 391 20.67 -10.34 -6.57
N LEU A 392 20.46 -11.42 -5.80
CA LEU A 392 19.51 -12.49 -6.13
C LEU A 392 18.04 -12.14 -5.83
N VAL A 393 17.77 -11.29 -4.83
CA VAL A 393 16.39 -10.92 -4.47
C VAL A 393 15.66 -10.20 -5.60
N TRP A 394 16.34 -9.42 -6.46
CA TRP A 394 15.68 -8.71 -7.56
C TRP A 394 15.21 -9.63 -8.71
N PRO A 395 15.99 -10.60 -9.21
CA PRO A 395 15.51 -11.69 -10.05
C PRO A 395 14.34 -12.48 -9.42
N LEU A 396 14.42 -12.82 -8.12
CA LEU A 396 13.34 -13.54 -7.43
C LEU A 396 12.04 -12.73 -7.39
N ILE A 397 12.12 -11.42 -7.07
CA ILE A 397 10.98 -10.50 -7.14
C ILE A 397 10.45 -10.39 -8.58
N ALA A 398 11.30 -10.39 -9.59
CA ALA A 398 10.87 -10.36 -11.00
C ALA A 398 10.13 -11.65 -11.40
N LEU A 399 10.61 -12.82 -10.97
CA LEU A 399 9.92 -14.11 -11.15
C LEU A 399 8.57 -14.11 -10.44
N MET A 400 8.50 -13.61 -9.20
CA MET A 400 7.26 -13.52 -8.43
C MET A 400 6.23 -12.57 -9.08
N ILE A 401 6.69 -11.45 -9.65
CA ILE A 401 5.84 -10.53 -10.44
C ILE A 401 5.21 -11.24 -11.64
N LEU A 402 5.94 -12.14 -12.31
CA LEU A 402 5.41 -12.94 -13.42
C LEU A 402 4.44 -14.02 -12.92
N ALA A 403 4.80 -14.73 -11.85
CA ALA A 403 4.06 -15.86 -11.30
C ALA A 403 2.73 -15.46 -10.64
N THR A 404 2.68 -14.36 -9.89
CA THR A 404 1.52 -13.99 -9.04
C THR A 404 0.99 -12.58 -9.29
N GLY A 405 1.81 -11.69 -9.86
CA GLY A 405 1.47 -10.27 -10.01
C GLY A 405 0.24 -9.96 -10.86
N TRP A 406 -0.19 -10.89 -11.70
CA TRP A 406 -1.43 -10.77 -12.48
C TRP A 406 -2.70 -10.69 -11.60
N ILE A 407 -2.67 -11.19 -10.37
CA ILE A 407 -3.77 -11.10 -9.41
C ILE A 407 -4.09 -9.64 -9.04
N GLU A 408 -3.10 -8.75 -8.95
CA GLU A 408 -3.35 -7.31 -8.73
C GLU A 408 -4.20 -6.68 -9.84
N ASP A 409 -4.13 -7.18 -11.07
CA ASP A 409 -4.98 -6.71 -12.17
C ASP A 409 -6.40 -7.26 -12.08
N ILE A 410 -6.61 -8.54 -11.72
CA ILE A 410 -7.94 -9.11 -11.48
C ILE A 410 -8.64 -8.40 -10.32
N ALA A 411 -7.94 -8.25 -9.19
CA ALA A 411 -8.39 -7.50 -8.02
C ALA A 411 -8.81 -6.05 -8.38
N ALA A 412 -8.05 -5.43 -9.28
CA ALA A 412 -8.31 -4.10 -9.84
C ALA A 412 -9.42 -4.03 -10.92
N LYS A 413 -10.06 -5.15 -11.30
CA LYS A 413 -10.96 -5.30 -12.46
C LYS A 413 -10.31 -4.89 -13.79
N ARG A 414 -9.17 -5.49 -14.13
CA ARG A 414 -8.41 -5.29 -15.37
C ARG A 414 -8.07 -6.64 -16.01
N SER A 415 -7.73 -6.64 -17.29
CA SER A 415 -7.17 -7.81 -17.94
C SER A 415 -5.82 -8.20 -17.30
N PRO A 416 -5.57 -9.51 -17.03
CA PRO A 416 -4.29 -10.01 -16.55
C PRO A 416 -3.11 -9.58 -17.43
N ARG A 417 -1.99 -9.25 -16.80
CA ARG A 417 -0.73 -8.87 -17.47
C ARG A 417 0.43 -9.44 -16.68
N LEU A 418 1.39 -10.08 -17.35
CA LEU A 418 2.60 -10.55 -16.67
C LEU A 418 3.53 -9.37 -16.32
N TRP A 419 3.81 -8.50 -17.28
CA TRP A 419 4.78 -7.40 -17.13
C TRP A 419 4.20 -6.01 -17.48
N PRO A 420 3.56 -5.30 -16.53
CA PRO A 420 2.88 -4.03 -16.79
C PRO A 420 3.82 -2.79 -16.77
N ASP A 421 4.93 -2.81 -17.49
CA ASP A 421 5.94 -1.74 -17.50
C ASP A 421 5.56 -0.46 -18.29
N GLY A 422 4.40 -0.48 -18.96
CA GLY A 422 3.84 0.64 -19.72
C GLY A 422 4.02 0.57 -21.25
N ARG A 423 4.88 -0.30 -21.80
CA ARG A 423 5.18 -0.35 -23.27
C ARG A 423 3.93 -0.36 -24.15
N ARG A 424 2.99 -1.28 -23.89
CA ARG A 424 1.75 -1.43 -24.69
C ARG A 424 0.85 -0.17 -24.67
N SER A 425 0.95 0.69 -23.66
CA SER A 425 0.13 1.91 -23.54
C SER A 425 0.65 3.11 -24.34
N LYS A 426 1.94 3.12 -24.70
CA LYS A 426 2.52 4.14 -25.59
C LYS A 426 2.29 3.75 -27.06
N ALA A 427 2.45 2.46 -27.40
CA ALA A 427 2.19 1.94 -28.75
C ALA A 427 0.73 2.12 -29.24
N ARG A 428 -0.27 2.02 -28.36
CA ARG A 428 -1.71 2.27 -28.66
C ARG A 428 -2.12 3.75 -28.46
N ARG A 429 -1.15 4.66 -28.49
CA ARG A 429 -1.34 6.13 -28.53
C ARG A 429 -0.57 6.80 -29.67
N ALA A 430 0.29 6.05 -30.35
CA ALA A 430 0.97 6.43 -31.60
C ALA A 430 0.37 5.71 -32.82
N LYS A 431 -0.73 4.99 -32.60
CA LYS A 431 -1.79 4.60 -33.54
C LYS A 431 -3.09 5.12 -32.95
#